data_AF-A0A258E228-F1
#
_entry.id   AF-A0A258E228-F1
#
_cell.length_a   1.000
_cell.length_b   1.000
_cell.length_c   1.000
_cell.angle_alpha   90.00
_cell.angle_beta   90.00
_cell.angle_gamma   90.00
#
_symmetry.space_group_name_H-M   'P 1'
#
loop_
_entity.id
_entity.type
_entity.pdbx_description
1 polymer ?
#
loop_
_entity_poly.entity_id
_entity_poly.type
_entity_poly.pdbx_seq_one_letter_code
_entity_poly.pdbx_strand_id
1 'polypeptide(L)' 'MRDPYDILGVAKAADEAEIKRAYRPLAKKLHPDANQDDPKAQDKFSELNSAYE' A
#
# COMPACT_ATOMS: atom_id res chain seq x y z
N MET A 1 -5.94 2.59 -14.88
CA MET A 1 -4.65 2.84 -14.22
C MET A 1 -4.98 3.43 -12.87
N ARG A 2 -4.85 2.66 -11.77
CA ARG A 2 -4.93 3.25 -10.43
C ARG A 2 -3.57 3.85 -10.14
N ASP A 3 -3.56 5.10 -9.74
CA ASP A 3 -2.31 5.77 -9.40
C ASP A 3 -1.74 5.14 -8.12
N PRO A 4 -0.47 4.71 -8.10
CA PRO A 4 0.16 4.11 -6.94
C PRO A 4 0.11 5.05 -5.72
N TYR A 5 0.25 6.34 -5.97
CA TYR A 5 0.13 7.39 -4.96
C TYR A 5 -1.26 7.43 -4.29
N ASP A 6 -2.33 7.16 -5.05
CA ASP A 6 -3.71 7.09 -4.52
C ASP A 6 -3.90 5.88 -3.59
N ILE A 7 -3.27 4.74 -3.93
CA ILE A 7 -3.30 3.51 -3.13
C ILE A 7 -2.56 3.71 -1.80
N LEU A 8 -1.44 4.43 -1.85
CA LEU A 8 -0.67 4.81 -0.67
C LEU A 8 -1.27 5.99 0.11
N GLY A 9 -2.26 6.69 -0.46
CA GLY A 9 -2.86 7.89 0.13
C GLY A 9 -1.86 9.06 0.24
N VAL A 10 -0.88 9.12 -0.66
CA VAL A 10 0.15 10.15 -0.72
C VAL A 10 -0.01 11.00 -1.97
N ALA A 11 0.56 12.20 -1.96
CA ALA A 11 0.55 13.04 -3.15
C ALA A 11 1.39 12.40 -4.28
N LYS A 12 1.05 12.66 -5.55
CA LYS A 12 1.90 12.32 -6.71
C LYS A 12 3.29 12.94 -6.66
N ALA A 13 3.45 14.01 -5.87
CA ALA A 13 4.72 14.69 -5.63
C ALA A 13 5.39 14.24 -4.31
N ALA A 14 4.87 13.20 -3.65
CA ALA A 14 5.43 12.70 -2.41
C ALA A 14 6.81 12.08 -2.66
N ASP A 15 7.75 12.44 -1.81
CA ASP A 15 9.09 11.87 -1.87
C ASP A 15 9.08 10.41 -1.41
N GLU A 16 10.11 9.65 -1.80
CA GLU A 16 10.30 8.26 -1.38
C GLU A 16 10.25 8.10 0.16
N ALA A 17 10.71 9.11 0.90
CA ALA A 17 10.62 9.16 2.36
C ALA A 17 9.18 9.22 2.88
N GLU A 18 8.30 9.99 2.22
CA GLU A 18 6.88 10.08 2.57
C GLU A 18 6.14 8.81 2.17
N ILE A 19 6.42 8.27 0.99
CA ILE A 19 5.89 6.99 0.50
C ILE A 19 6.23 5.88 1.50
N LYS A 20 7.49 5.77 1.93
CA LYS A 20 7.93 4.77 2.92
C LYS A 20 7.30 4.97 4.30
N ARG A 21 7.04 6.23 4.69
CA ARG A 21 6.39 6.57 5.95
C ARG A 21 4.89 6.21 5.93
N ALA A 22 4.21 6.39 4.81
CA ALA A 22 2.80 6.01 4.60
C ALA A 22 2.63 4.49 4.37
N TYR A 23 3.58 3.87 3.68
CA TYR A 23 3.60 2.42 3.40
C TYR A 23 3.64 1.60 4.68
N ARG A 24 4.49 1.93 5.66
CA ARG A 24 4.64 1.17 6.91
C ARG A 24 3.31 0.91 7.67
N PRO A 25 2.49 1.92 7.98
CA PRO A 25 1.21 1.70 8.65
C PRO A 25 0.19 1.00 7.75
N LEU A 26 0.16 1.30 6.44
CA LEU A 26 -0.72 0.64 5.47
C LEU A 26 -0.39 -0.85 5.32
N ALA A 27 0.88 -1.21 5.21
CA ALA A 27 1.36 -2.58 5.08
C ALA A 27 0.98 -3.43 6.29
N LYS A 28 1.06 -2.86 7.51
CA LYS A 28 0.55 -3.55 8.71
C LYS A 28 -0.97 -3.73 8.70
N LYS A 29 -1.72 -2.76 8.16
CA LYS A 29 -3.18 -2.78 8.14
C LYS A 29 -3.75 -3.71 7.07
N LEU A 30 -3.08 -3.76 5.92
CA LEU A 30 -3.41 -4.60 4.77
C LEU A 30 -2.66 -5.95 4.78
N HIS A 31 -1.88 -6.23 5.82
CA HIS A 31 -1.06 -7.44 5.87
C HIS A 31 -1.93 -8.68 5.73
N PRO A 32 -1.59 -9.64 4.84
CA PRO A 32 -2.37 -10.86 4.65
C PRO A 32 -2.46 -11.70 5.93
N ASP A 33 -1.43 -11.68 6.77
CA ASP A 33 -1.43 -12.35 8.09
C ASP A 33 -2.50 -11.81 9.05
N ALA A 34 -2.87 -10.53 8.94
CA ALA A 34 -3.96 -9.94 9.73
C ALA A 34 -5.32 -10.03 9.03
N ASN A 35 -5.35 -10.36 7.73
CA ASN A 35 -6.52 -10.41 6.88
C ASN A 35 -6.62 -11.77 6.16
N GLN A 36 -6.38 -12.85 6.91
CA GLN A 36 -6.30 -14.23 6.41
C GLN A 36 -7.61 -14.68 5.76
N ASP A 37 -8.72 -14.15 6.26
CA ASP A 37 -10.09 -14.43 5.81
C ASP A 37 -10.51 -13.59 4.59
N ASP A 38 -9.75 -12.56 4.21
CA ASP A 38 -10.03 -11.74 3.03
C ASP A 38 -9.13 -12.20 1.87
N PRO A 39 -9.66 -12.93 0.86
CA PRO A 39 -8.88 -13.34 -0.30
C PRO A 39 -8.33 -12.14 -1.10
N LYS A 40 -8.90 -10.95 -0.91
CA LYS A 40 -8.42 -9.70 -1.53
C LYS A 40 -7.30 -9.04 -0.73
N ALA A 41 -6.91 -9.55 0.43
CA ALA A 41 -5.78 -9.03 1.19
C ALA A 41 -4.48 -9.13 0.39
N GLN A 42 -4.29 -10.24 -0.33
CA GLN A 42 -3.14 -10.45 -1.21
C GLN A 42 -3.12 -9.44 -2.37
N ASP A 43 -4.26 -9.18 -3.00
CA ASP A 43 -4.41 -8.18 -4.06
C ASP A 43 -4.14 -6.77 -3.55
N LYS A 44 -4.74 -6.39 -2.41
CA LYS A 44 -4.53 -5.08 -1.77
C LYS A 44 -3.07 -4.88 -1.37
N PHE A 45 -2.42 -5.93 -0.88
CA PHE A 45 -1.00 -5.88 -0.51
C PHE A 45 -0.10 -5.81 -1.74
N SER A 46 -0.42 -6.53 -2.83
CA SER A 46 0.29 -6.38 -4.11
C SER A 46 0.11 -4.99 -4.70
N GLU A 47 -1.10 -4.44 -4.70
CA GLU A 47 -1.39 -3.06 -5.10
C GLU A 47 -0.54 -2.06 -4.29
N LEU A 48 -0.41 -2.27 -2.98
CA LEU A 48 0.42 -1.45 -2.09
C LEU A 48 1.93 -1.57 -2.41
N ASN A 49 2.40 -2.78 -2.75
CA ASN A 49 3.80 -3.05 -3.06
C ASN A 49 4.18 -2.49 -4.44
N SER A 50 3.32 -2.67 -5.44
CA SER A 50 3.43 -2.03 -6.76
C SER A 50 3.32 -0.52 -6.69
N ALA A 51 2.72 0.02 -5.61
CA ALA A 51 2.70 1.44 -5.38
C ALA A 51 3.95 2.01 -4.72
N TYR A 52 4.72 1.15 -4.06
CA TYR A 52 5.95 1.49 -3.39
C TYR A 52 7.19 1.34 -4.31
N GLU A 53 7.14 0.48 -5.33
CA GLU A 53 8.13 0.40 -6.42
C GLU A 53 8.07 1.63 -7.35
#